data_AF-A0A1S0TRK1-F1
#
_entry.id   AF-A0A1S0TRK1-F1
#
_cell.length_a   1.000
_cell.length_b   1.000
_cell.length_c   1.000
_cell.angle_alpha   90.00
_cell.angle_beta   90.00
_cell.angle_gamma   90.00
#
_symmetry.space_group_name_H-M   'P 1'
#
loop_
_entity.id
_entity.type
_entity.pdbx_description
1 polymer ?
#
loop_
_entity_poly.entity_id
_entity_poly.type
_entity_poly.pdbx_seq_one_letter_code
_entity_poly.pdbx_strand_id
1 'polypeptide(L)'
;MQPIFWLLMMLACFSFGKCFKCYSCDGPEDCANPREELCSQNNECFTVAQSYDIKLNGLRKGCSPTCDRVNIKGMLCRTCKFELCNGKTGLGKAFEKPAALLPRRSFGIFL
;
A
#
# COMPACT_ATOMS: atom_id res chain seq x y z
N MET A 1 15.98 -7.43 -31.60
CA MET A 1 15.35 -7.21 -30.27
C MET A 1 14.87 -8.57 -29.78
N GLN A 2 15.58 -9.16 -28.81
CA GLN A 2 15.45 -10.59 -28.49
C GLN A 2 14.19 -10.88 -27.62
N PRO A 3 13.42 -11.94 -27.92
CA PRO A 3 12.23 -12.35 -27.17
C PRO A 3 12.53 -12.78 -25.71
N ILE A 4 13.81 -12.97 -25.39
CA ILE A 4 14.32 -13.32 -24.06
C ILE A 4 14.04 -12.20 -23.04
N PHE A 5 14.06 -10.93 -23.47
CA PHE A 5 13.82 -9.79 -22.58
C PHE A 5 12.37 -9.73 -22.09
N TRP A 6 11.41 -10.10 -22.96
CA TRP A 6 10.00 -10.21 -22.61
C TRP A 6 9.71 -11.43 -21.73
N LEU A 7 10.40 -12.55 -21.97
CA LEU A 7 10.30 -13.76 -21.15
C LEU A 7 10.81 -13.52 -19.71
N LEU A 8 11.89 -12.75 -19.55
CA LEU A 8 12.47 -12.40 -18.25
C LEU A 8 11.58 -11.47 -17.43
N MET A 9 10.90 -10.51 -18.07
CA MET A 9 9.92 -9.64 -17.38
C MET A 9 8.71 -10.43 -16.86
N MET A 10 8.25 -11.44 -17.61
CA MET A 10 7.15 -12.31 -17.18
C MET A 10 7.57 -13.32 -16.11
N LEU A 11 8.85 -13.73 -16.08
CA LEU A 11 9.37 -14.70 -15.11
C LEU A 11 9.46 -14.16 -13.68
N ALA A 12 9.50 -12.83 -13.49
CA ALA A 12 9.64 -12.20 -12.18
C ALA A 12 8.43 -12.40 -11.24
N CYS A 13 7.24 -12.77 -11.75
CA CYS A 13 6.11 -13.22 -10.91
C CYS A 13 5.93 -14.75 -10.89
N PHE A 14 6.74 -15.54 -11.61
CA PHE A 14 6.52 -16.98 -11.76
C PHE A 14 7.21 -17.84 -10.67
N SER A 15 7.93 -17.22 -9.75
CA SER A 15 8.59 -17.88 -8.63
C SER A 15 7.63 -18.13 -7.46
N PHE A 16 6.58 -18.96 -7.64
CA PHE A 16 5.78 -19.60 -6.57
C PHE A 16 5.43 -18.76 -5.31
N GLY A 17 5.29 -17.44 -5.44
CA GLY A 17 4.92 -16.51 -4.39
C GLY A 17 3.64 -15.83 -4.80
N LYS A 18 2.65 -15.77 -3.91
CA LYS A 18 1.34 -15.20 -4.23
C LYS A 18 1.51 -13.71 -4.55
N CYS A 19 1.47 -13.33 -5.83
CA CYS A 19 1.43 -11.94 -6.24
C CYS A 19 0.06 -11.35 -5.83
N PHE A 20 0.02 -10.09 -5.40
CA PHE A 20 -1.21 -9.38 -4.98
C PHE A 20 -1.24 -7.98 -5.58
N LYS A 21 -2.43 -7.39 -5.72
CA LYS A 21 -2.58 -6.09 -6.38
C LYS A 21 -2.55 -4.91 -5.42
N CYS A 22 -1.99 -3.79 -5.84
CA CYS A 22 -2.08 -2.48 -5.18
C CYS A 22 -2.48 -1.40 -6.19
N TYR A 23 -2.99 -0.27 -5.72
CA TYR A 23 -3.09 0.93 -6.56
C TYR A 23 -1.74 1.64 -6.66
N SER A 24 -1.47 2.25 -7.81
CA SER A 24 -0.21 2.92 -8.15
C SER A 24 -0.48 4.23 -8.87
N CYS A 25 0.23 5.29 -8.47
CA CYS A 25 0.13 6.64 -9.05
C CYS A 25 1.34 7.46 -8.61
N ASP A 26 1.68 8.49 -9.40
CA ASP A 26 2.73 9.45 -9.07
C ASP A 26 2.25 10.88 -9.32
N GLY A 27 1.94 11.59 -8.24
CA GLY A 27 1.34 12.92 -8.27
C GLY A 27 -0.17 12.92 -8.00
N PRO A 28 -0.71 14.06 -7.54
CA PRO A 28 -2.11 14.17 -7.12
C PRO A 28 -3.11 13.98 -8.26
N GLU A 29 -2.76 14.35 -9.49
CA GLU A 29 -3.61 14.16 -10.68
C GLU A 29 -3.75 12.67 -11.03
N ASP A 30 -2.63 11.96 -11.10
CA ASP A 30 -2.60 10.50 -11.31
C ASP A 30 -3.32 9.74 -10.19
N CYS A 31 -3.20 10.20 -8.95
CA CYS A 31 -3.85 9.57 -7.81
C CYS A 31 -5.37 9.82 -7.74
N ALA A 32 -5.94 10.69 -8.58
CA ALA A 32 -7.39 10.80 -8.75
C ALA A 32 -7.98 9.57 -9.46
N ASN A 33 -7.19 8.88 -10.30
CA ASN A 33 -7.58 7.64 -10.96
C ASN A 33 -6.36 6.71 -11.09
N PRO A 34 -5.90 6.09 -9.98
CA PRO A 34 -4.69 5.29 -9.98
C PRO A 34 -4.89 3.98 -10.74
N ARG A 35 -3.79 3.46 -11.29
CA ARG A 35 -3.73 2.15 -11.97
C ARG A 35 -3.55 1.02 -10.97
N GLU A 36 -3.94 -0.19 -11.33
CA GLU A 36 -3.58 -1.40 -10.59
C GLU A 36 -2.15 -1.84 -10.95
N GLU A 37 -1.36 -2.21 -9.96
CA GLU A 37 -0.01 -2.74 -10.07
C GLU A 37 0.07 -4.09 -9.37
N LEU A 38 0.72 -5.08 -10.00
CA LEU A 38 0.94 -6.39 -9.42
C LEU A 38 2.21 -6.37 -8.56
N CYS A 39 2.08 -6.64 -7.27
CA CYS A 39 3.18 -6.64 -6.31
C CYS A 39 3.65 -8.05 -5.98
N SER A 40 4.97 -8.18 -5.75
CA SER A 40 5.55 -9.36 -5.11
C SER A 40 5.11 -9.47 -3.64
N GLN A 41 5.03 -10.68 -3.09
CA GLN A 41 4.58 -10.94 -1.72
C GLN A 41 5.49 -10.34 -0.63
N ASN A 42 6.74 -10.03 -0.98
CA ASN A 42 7.69 -9.35 -0.07
C ASN A 42 7.43 -7.84 0.03
N ASN A 43 6.54 -7.31 -0.81
CA ASN A 43 6.17 -5.90 -0.80
C ASN A 43 4.85 -5.68 -0.06
N GLU A 44 4.59 -4.42 0.26
CA GLU A 44 3.34 -3.92 0.83
C GLU A 44 2.79 -2.84 -0.11
N CYS A 45 1.47 -2.61 -0.10
CA CYS A 45 0.93 -1.42 -0.74
C CYS A 45 1.33 -0.21 0.09
N PHE A 46 1.88 0.83 -0.51
CA PHE A 46 2.12 2.10 0.16
C PHE A 46 1.20 3.20 -0.35
N THR A 47 0.99 4.20 0.51
CA THR A 47 0.43 5.51 0.16
C THR A 47 1.27 6.59 0.83
N VAL A 48 1.68 7.60 0.07
CA VAL A 48 2.33 8.83 0.55
C VAL A 48 1.32 9.97 0.50
N ALA A 49 1.27 10.82 1.53
CA ALA A 49 0.32 11.92 1.65
C ALA A 49 0.91 13.13 2.37
N GLN A 50 0.34 14.31 2.15
CA GLN A 50 0.74 15.53 2.88
C GLN A 50 0.17 15.57 4.31
N SER A 51 -0.98 14.93 4.54
CA SER A 51 -1.68 14.96 5.82
C SER A 51 -2.44 13.66 6.07
N TYR A 52 -2.95 13.49 7.30
CA TYR A 52 -3.81 12.37 7.69
C TYR A 52 -5.26 12.53 7.22
N ASP A 53 -5.58 13.53 6.40
CA ASP A 53 -6.92 13.68 5.85
C ASP A 53 -7.20 12.57 4.83
N ILE A 54 -7.98 11.58 5.27
CA ILE A 54 -8.34 10.39 4.50
C ILE A 54 -9.10 10.68 3.21
N LYS A 55 -9.66 11.89 3.06
CA LYS A 55 -10.38 12.32 1.85
C LYS A 55 -9.45 12.74 0.72
N LEU A 56 -8.18 13.03 1.02
CA LEU A 56 -7.19 13.38 0.00
C LEU A 56 -6.71 12.11 -0.71
N ASN A 57 -6.52 12.18 -2.03
CA ASN A 57 -6.17 11.02 -2.87
C ASN A 57 -4.74 10.49 -2.69
N GLY A 58 -3.96 11.04 -1.76
CA GLY A 58 -2.53 10.77 -1.64
C GLY A 58 -1.74 11.45 -2.76
N LEU A 59 -0.43 11.52 -2.58
CA LEU A 59 0.52 12.04 -3.57
C LEU A 59 1.16 10.94 -4.40
N ARG A 60 1.29 9.73 -3.83
CA ARG A 60 1.95 8.61 -4.49
C ARG A 60 1.48 7.30 -3.90
N LYS A 61 1.31 6.28 -4.73
CA LYS A 61 0.93 4.92 -4.32
C LYS A 61 1.74 3.88 -5.11
N GLY A 62 1.86 2.66 -4.60
CA GLY A 62 2.48 1.54 -5.31
C GLY A 62 2.91 0.40 -4.40
N CYS A 63 3.86 -0.41 -4.87
CA CYS A 63 4.44 -1.52 -4.12
C CYS A 63 5.81 -1.14 -3.52
N SER A 64 6.02 -1.36 -2.23
CA SER A 64 7.34 -1.22 -1.59
C SER A 64 7.44 -2.11 -0.36
N PRO A 65 8.61 -2.70 -0.03
CA PRO A 65 8.77 -3.47 1.20
C PRO A 65 8.64 -2.60 2.46
N THR A 66 9.05 -1.33 2.40
CA THR A 66 8.92 -0.37 3.51
C THR A 66 8.71 1.05 3.00
N CYS A 67 8.21 1.93 3.87
CA CYS A 67 8.09 3.35 3.57
C CYS A 67 9.45 4.06 3.40
N ASP A 68 10.52 3.61 4.06
CA ASP A 68 11.84 4.30 4.02
C ASP A 68 12.40 4.43 2.61
N ARG A 69 12.06 3.50 1.72
CA ARG A 69 12.51 3.50 0.32
C ARG A 69 11.74 4.46 -0.58
N VAL A 70 10.56 4.89 -0.16
CA VAL A 70 9.63 5.72 -0.95
C VAL A 70 9.22 7.00 -0.20
N ASN A 71 9.84 7.25 0.96
CA ASN A 71 9.49 8.36 1.83
C ASN A 71 9.91 9.67 1.17
N ILE A 72 8.99 10.64 1.16
CA ILE A 72 9.26 12.01 0.74
C ILE A 72 9.39 12.84 2.01
N LYS A 73 10.51 13.57 2.17
CA LYS A 73 10.77 14.36 3.38
C LYS A 73 9.61 15.33 3.64
N GLY A 74 9.07 15.29 4.86
CA GLY A 74 7.91 16.11 5.25
C GLY A 74 6.54 15.54 4.87
N MET A 75 6.48 14.36 4.25
CA MET A 75 5.25 13.67 3.92
C MET A 75 5.02 12.48 4.86
N LEU A 76 3.75 12.08 4.98
CA LEU A 76 3.35 10.86 5.67
C LEU A 76 3.41 9.70 4.70
N CYS A 77 3.93 8.57 5.15
CA CYS A 77 3.88 7.31 4.42
C CYS A 77 3.29 6.21 5.32
N ARG A 78 2.38 5.42 4.75
CA ARG A 78 1.85 4.21 5.40
C ARG A 78 1.83 3.06 4.42
N THR A 79 1.92 1.85 4.97
CA THR A 79 1.83 0.61 4.22
C THR A 79 0.70 -0.29 4.73
N CYS A 80 0.25 -1.21 3.88
CA CYS A 80 -0.73 -2.24 4.23
C CYS A 80 -0.52 -3.52 3.38
N LYS A 81 -0.92 -4.68 3.92
CA LYS A 81 -0.61 -6.03 3.39
C LYS A 81 -1.84 -6.82 2.90
N PHE A 82 -2.68 -6.19 2.09
CA PHE A 82 -3.84 -6.86 1.46
C PHE A 82 -4.08 -6.31 0.05
N GLU A 83 -4.80 -7.06 -0.79
CA GLU A 83 -5.15 -6.58 -2.12
C GLU A 83 -5.89 -5.24 -2.07
N LEU A 84 -5.38 -4.28 -2.85
CA LEU A 84 -5.97 -2.96 -3.09
C LEU A 84 -6.26 -2.16 -1.79
N CYS A 85 -5.56 -2.48 -0.69
CA CYS A 85 -5.80 -1.88 0.63
C CYS A 85 -5.45 -0.40 0.71
N ASN A 86 -4.60 0.08 -0.19
CA ASN A 86 -4.24 1.49 -0.31
C ASN A 86 -5.32 2.37 -0.98
N GLY A 87 -6.47 1.76 -1.31
CA GLY A 87 -7.69 2.43 -1.75
C GLY A 87 -7.58 3.07 -3.13
N LYS A 88 -8.65 3.00 -3.94
CA LYS A 88 -8.66 3.63 -5.26
C LYS A 88 -8.58 5.16 -5.12
N THR A 89 -9.45 5.71 -4.29
CA THR A 89 -9.48 7.14 -3.93
C THR A 89 -9.23 7.28 -2.43
N GLY A 90 -8.91 8.50 -1.99
CA GLY A 90 -8.49 8.74 -0.61
C GLY A 90 -7.16 8.08 -0.25
N LEU A 91 -6.86 8.02 1.04
CA LEU A 91 -5.60 7.44 1.55
C LEU A 91 -5.63 5.91 1.74
N GLY A 92 -6.83 5.31 1.69
CA GLY A 92 -7.04 3.87 1.88
C GLY A 92 -6.91 3.39 3.33
N LYS A 93 -7.01 2.08 3.53
CA LYS A 93 -6.97 1.40 4.83
C LYS A 93 -5.64 1.58 5.57
N ALA A 94 -4.56 1.88 4.85
CA ALA A 94 -3.25 2.16 5.45
C ALA A 94 -3.24 3.37 6.40
N PHE A 95 -4.21 4.29 6.24
CA PHE A 95 -4.36 5.50 7.05
C PHE A 95 -5.59 5.47 7.96
N GLU A 96 -6.39 4.41 7.93
CA GLU A 96 -7.38 4.21 8.98
C GLU A 96 -6.62 4.05 10.29
N LYS A 97 -6.94 4.91 11.28
CA LYS A 97 -6.42 4.74 12.63
C LYS A 97 -6.66 3.27 13.00
N PRO A 98 -5.65 2.52 13.46
CA PRO A 98 -5.94 1.24 14.08
C PRO A 98 -6.99 1.56 15.13
N ALA A 99 -8.19 0.96 14.99
CA ALA A 99 -9.19 1.03 16.05
C ALA A 99 -8.39 0.69 17.30
N ALA A 100 -8.25 1.65 18.21
CA ALA A 100 -7.50 1.44 19.42
C ALA A 100 -8.00 0.11 19.94
N LEU A 101 -7.14 -0.91 19.99
CA LEU A 101 -7.46 -2.12 20.71
C LEU A 101 -7.76 -1.59 22.10
N LEU A 102 -9.04 -1.39 22.41
CA LEU A 102 -9.48 -1.13 23.77
C LEU A 102 -8.80 -2.25 24.54
N PRO A 103 -7.95 -1.94 25.54
CA PRO A 103 -7.35 -2.99 26.33
C PRO A 103 -8.51 -3.85 26.78
N ARG A 104 -8.47 -5.15 26.41
CA ARG A 104 -9.48 -6.12 26.83
C ARG A 104 -9.59 -5.95 28.33
N ARG A 105 -10.62 -5.23 28.78
CA ARG A 105 -10.91 -5.03 30.19
C ARG A 105 -11.39 -6.41 30.61
N SER A 106 -10.44 -7.22 31.07
CA SER A 106 -10.74 -8.46 31.76
C SER A 106 -11.53 -8.01 32.99
N PHE A 107 -12.86 -8.04 32.89
CA PHE A 107 -13.71 -7.98 34.05
C PHE A 107 -13.45 -9.28 34.81
N GLY A 108 -12.45 -9.22 35.69
CA GLY A 108 -12.33 -10.16 36.79
C GLY A 108 -13.63 -10.05 37.58
N ILE A 109 -14.40 -11.13 37.56
CA ILE A 109 -15.53 -11.35 38.44
C ILE A 109 -14.97 -11.31 39.87
N PHE A 110 -15.32 -10.29 40.63
CA PHE A 110 -15.16 -10.31 42.08
C PHE A 110 -16.20 -11.30 42.63
N LEU A 111 -15.69 -12.34 43.27
CA LEU A 111 -16.41 -13.24 44.16
C LEU A 111 -15.90 -12.96 45.57
#